data_AF-A0A660R649-F1
#
_entry.id   AF-A0A660R649-F1
#
_cell.length_a   1.000
_cell.length_b   1.000
_cell.length_c   1.000
_cell.angle_alpha   90.00
_cell.angle_beta   90.00
_cell.angle_gamma   90.00
#
_symmetry.space_group_name_H-M   'P 1'
#
loop_
_entity.id
_entity.type
_entity.pdbx_description
1 polymer ?
#
loop_
_entity_poly.entity_id
_entity_poly.type
_entity_poly.pdbx_seq_one_letter_code
_entity_poly.pdbx_strand_id
1 'polypeptide(L)' 'KEDIDLEVTGSTLIIRVDTKDRKYYKEVELPAEVDPDSAKASYNNGVLDIQLKKVKPKGRGKKIQIK' A
#
# COMPACT_ATOMS: atom_id res chain seq x y z
N LYS A 1 -5.46 -4.51 17.67
CA LYS A 1 -4.53 -4.67 16.50
C LYS A 1 -5.33 -5.10 15.27
N GLU A 2 -6.40 -5.88 15.45
CA GLU A 2 -7.39 -6.24 14.43
C GLU A 2 -8.25 -5.05 13.95
N ASP A 3 -8.15 -3.89 14.63
CA ASP A 3 -9.02 -2.73 14.40
C ASP A 3 -8.46 -1.67 13.44
N ILE A 4 -7.27 -1.93 12.85
CA ILE A 4 -6.66 -1.06 11.85
C ILE A 4 -6.71 -1.80 10.52
N ASP A 5 -7.50 -1.26 9.59
CA ASP A 5 -7.61 -1.75 8.23
C ASP A 5 -6.71 -0.90 7.31
N LEU A 6 -5.93 -1.60 6.48
CA LEU A 6 -4.95 -1.03 5.57
C LEU A 6 -5.18 -1.58 4.18
N GLU A 7 -5.44 -0.68 3.24
CA GLU A 7 -5.70 -1.01 1.84
C GLU A 7 -4.74 -0.23 0.94
N VAL A 8 -4.20 -0.90 -0.07
CA VAL A 8 -3.32 -0.27 -1.06
C VAL A 8 -3.91 -0.50 -2.44
N THR A 9 -4.07 0.58 -3.21
CA THR A 9 -4.56 0.53 -4.60
C THR A 9 -3.66 1.38 -5.47
N GLY A 10 -2.89 0.74 -6.36
CA GLY A 10 -1.94 1.43 -7.25
C GLY A 10 -0.89 2.23 -6.47
N SER A 11 -1.09 3.55 -6.37
CA SER A 11 -0.25 4.50 -5.65
C SER A 11 -0.97 5.19 -4.48
N THR A 12 -2.04 4.59 -3.94
CA THR A 12 -2.80 5.15 -2.81
C THR A 12 -2.81 4.16 -1.66
N LEU A 13 -2.47 4.64 -0.46
CA LEU A 13 -2.66 3.91 0.80
C LEU A 13 -3.87 4.49 1.54
N ILE A 14 -4.79 3.61 1.94
CA ILE A 14 -5.95 3.95 2.74
C ILE A 14 -5.79 3.34 4.13
N ILE A 15 -5.96 4.17 5.15
CA ILE A 15 -5.88 3.78 6.56
C ILE A 15 -7.26 4.02 7.17
N ARG A 16 -7.90 2.94 7.66
CA ARG A 16 -9.20 2.98 8.32
C ARG A 16 -9.09 2.42 9.73
N VAL A 17 -9.70 3.12 10.67
CA VAL A 17 -9.91 2.64 12.04
C VAL A 17 -11.37 2.90 12.37
N ASP A 18 -12.10 1.85 12.75
CA ASP A 18 -13.48 1.97 13.18
C ASP A 18 -13.66 1.27 14.53
N THR A 19 -13.30 1.97 15.61
CA THR A 19 -13.55 1.52 16.98
C THR A 19 -14.53 2.45 17.67
N LYS A 20 -15.11 1.99 18.79
CA LYS A 20 -16.03 2.80 19.61
C LYS A 20 -15.36 4.07 20.14
N ASP A 21 -14.06 3.99 20.43
CA ASP A 21 -13.31 5.10 21.03
C ASP A 21 -12.78 6.07 19.98
N ARG A 22 -12.50 5.60 18.76
CA ARG A 22 -11.94 6.44 17.70
C ARG A 22 -12.30 5.91 16.32
N LYS A 23 -12.79 6.83 15.48
CA LYS A 23 -12.87 6.64 14.04
C LYS A 23 -11.78 7.45 13.35
N TYR A 24 -11.09 6.85 12.41
CA TYR A 24 -10.06 7.52 11.62
C TYR A 24 -10.10 7.03 10.18
N TYR A 25 -9.99 7.96 9.26
CA TYR A 25 -9.91 7.70 7.83
C TYR A 25 -8.85 8.61 7.23
N LYS A 26 -7.91 8.04 6.49
CA LYS A 26 -6.94 8.81 5.72
C LYS A 26 -6.56 8.10 4.45
N GLU A 27 -6.61 8.84 3.35
CA GLU A 27 -5.95 8.49 2.10
C GLU A 27 -4.62 9.22 2.01
N VAL A 28 -3.59 8.47 1.63
CA VAL A 28 -2.23 8.97 1.44
C VAL A 28 -1.81 8.63 0.02
N GLU A 29 -1.57 9.66 -0.78
CA GLU A 29 -0.92 9.50 -2.08
C GLU A 29 0.54 9.09 -1.88
N LEU A 30 0.92 7.99 -2.51
CA LEU A 30 2.28 7.48 -2.52
C LEU A 30 3.03 8.05 -3.72
N PRO A 31 4.36 8.24 -3.61
CA PRO A 31 5.16 8.83 -4.69
C PRO A 31 5.35 7.91 -5.91
N ALA A 32 4.81 6.69 -5.89
CA ALA A 32 4.89 5.71 -6.98
C ALA A 32 3.86 4.58 -6.79
N GLU A 33 3.58 3.84 -7.85
CA GLU A 33 2.88 2.56 -7.77
C GLU A 33 3.68 1.54 -6.94
N VAL A 34 2.96 0.79 -6.11
CA VAL A 34 3.52 -0.23 -5.21
C VAL A 34 2.90 -1.59 -5.46
N ASP A 35 3.63 -2.64 -5.09
CA ASP A 35 3.18 -4.03 -5.12
C ASP A 35 2.38 -4.32 -3.83
N PRO A 36 1.05 -4.51 -3.89
CA PRO A 36 0.23 -4.73 -2.69
C PRO A 36 0.62 -6.01 -1.93
N ASP A 37 1.06 -7.05 -2.65
CA ASP A 37 1.44 -8.33 -2.06
C ASP A 37 2.76 -8.25 -1.28
N SER A 38 3.51 -7.16 -1.46
CA SER A 38 4.76 -6.91 -0.74
C SER A 38 4.59 -6.26 0.63
N ALA A 39 3.36 -5.88 1.00
CA ALA A 39 3.07 -5.09 2.19
C ALA A 39 3.48 -5.78 3.48
N LYS A 40 4.17 -5.03 4.36
CA LYS A 40 4.43 -5.41 5.74
C LYS A 40 4.04 -4.24 6.64
N ALA A 41 3.36 -4.52 7.74
CA ALA A 41 2.96 -3.52 8.71
C ALA A 41 3.31 -3.95 10.13
N SER A 42 3.70 -2.99 10.97
CA SER A 42 3.87 -3.20 12.40
C SER A 42 3.27 -2.03 13.18
N TYR A 43 2.69 -2.32 14.34
CA TYR A 43 2.14 -1.32 15.24
C TYR A 43 2.73 -1.52 16.63
N ASN A 44 3.50 -0.54 17.08
CA ASN A 44 4.21 -0.57 18.35
C ASN A 44 4.06 0.80 19.05
N ASN A 45 3.54 0.79 20.27
CA ASN A 45 3.40 1.98 21.12
C ASN A 45 2.75 3.20 20.43
N GLY A 46 1.69 2.99 19.64
CA GLY A 46 0.98 4.09 18.98
C GLY A 46 1.52 4.47 17.60
N VAL A 47 2.64 3.89 17.17
CA VAL A 47 3.24 4.16 15.86
C VAL A 47 2.95 3.02 14.90
N LEU A 48 2.40 3.36 13.74
CA LEU A 48 2.16 2.46 12.62
C LEU A 48 3.30 2.62 11.61
N ASP A 49 4.05 1.55 11.38
CA ASP A 49 5.10 1.46 10.37
C ASP A 49 4.64 0.54 9.23
N ILE A 50 4.73 1.00 7.99
CA ILE A 50 4.29 0.28 6.80
C ILE A 50 5.42 0.30 5.77
N GLN A 51 5.81 -0.88 5.30
CA GLN A 51 6.82 -1.07 4.27
C GLN A 51 6.18 -1.66 3.02
N LEU A 52 6.35 -0.98 1.89
CA LEU A 52 5.82 -1.34 0.56
C LEU A 52 6.96 -1.31 -0.47
N LYS A 53 7.01 -2.31 -1.35
CA LYS A 53 7.95 -2.29 -2.48
C LYS A 53 7.31 -1.55 -3.66
N LYS A 54 8.06 -0.65 -4.28
CA LYS A 54 7.67 -0.04 -5.56
C LYS A 54 7.56 -1.12 -6.64
N VAL A 55 6.57 -1.00 -7.53
CA VAL A 55 6.52 -1.83 -8.73
C VAL A 55 7.74 -1.52 -9.58
N LYS A 56 8.43 -2.55 -10.08
CA LYS A 56 9.52 -2.34 -11.04
C LYS A 56 8.94 -1.75 -12.32
N PRO A 57 9.59 -0.77 -12.96
CA PRO A 57 9.17 -0.28 -14.27
C PRO A 57 8.99 -1.48 -15.21
N LYS A 58 7.82 -1.61 -15.84
CA LYS A 58 7.62 -2.62 -16.89
C LYS A 58 8.73 -2.39 -17.92
N GLY A 59 9.59 -3.39 -18.12
CA GLY A 59 10.73 -3.28 -19.04
C GLY A 59 10.25 -2.81 -20.42
N ARG A 60 11.10 -2.08 -21.15
CA ARG A 60 10.79 -1.65 -22.53
C ARG A 60 10.27 -2.85 -23.31
N GLY A 61 9.09 -2.71 -23.91
CA GLY A 61 8.42 -3.79 -24.63
C GLY A 61 9.36 -4.51 -25.60
N LYS A 62 9.16 -5.81 -25.79
CA LYS A 62 9.94 -6.60 -26.74
C LYS A 62 9.34 -6.47 -28.13
N LYS A 63 10.18 -6.24 -29.16
CA LYS A 63 9.76 -6.36 -30.55
C LYS A 63 9.41 -7.83 -30.83
N ILE A 64 8.22 -8.07 -31.37
CA ILE A 64 7.80 -9.40 -31.85
C ILE A 64 8.10 -9.44 -33.35
N GLN A 65 8.81 -10.47 -33.81
CA GLN A 65 9.00 -10.73 -35.25
C GLN A 65 7.91 -11.69 -35.73
N ILE A 66 7.25 -11.33 -36.84
CA ILE A 66 6.34 -12.22 -37.57
C ILE A 66 7.21 -13.14 -38.44
N LYS A 67 6.87 -14.44 -38.47
CA LYS A 67 7.46 -15.43 -39.39
C LYS A 67 6.49 -15.74 -40.52
#